data_AF-A0A388L6C2-F1
#
_entry.id   AF-A0A388L6C2-F1
#
_cell.length_a   1.000
_cell.length_b   1.000
_cell.length_c   1.000
_cell.angle_alpha   90.00
_cell.angle_beta   90.00
_cell.angle_gamma   90.00
#
_symmetry.space_group_name_H-M   'P 1'
#
loop_
_entity.id
_entity.type
_entity.pdbx_description
1 polymer ?
#
loop_
_entity_poly.entity_id
_entity_poly.type
_entity_poly.pdbx_seq_one_letter_code
_entity_poly.pdbx_strand_id
1 'polypeptide(L)'
;MVDTRSGKSTAPYAQAQEEQAATTLRERREKKELIKQAKLKAIAEEQAAKKTKLEEEMMRLQKEKMLKLQQEEEEKRKAAEEEAAAEEEEVEEEPLERRHGGDRGETSGMKGEDAWMEKKISEWVANLSLGEDEEALLYVPQEEREAFAKELEAKEDPLERPTAEDEKRLEWKLRLAREKKRRREEANRVAKEVEKIRACRQEVQAQIKTPAKLDKILGYLEVLSEAWLEEHQANKGQDVTLHAIRSGFRERDVVTHVGTKVKRLKEGAKKFCAGAVEGAKVVAKAEAVSRPRKEPVKLKFPDSHSGKKDDSFDN
;
A
#
# COMPACT_ATOMS: atom_id res chain seq x y z
N MET A 1 -97.64 -6.36 65.56
CA MET A 1 -96.20 -6.09 65.42
C MET A 1 -95.78 -6.68 64.08
N VAL A 2 -95.30 -5.85 63.15
CA VAL A 2 -94.41 -6.12 62.00
C VAL A 2 -94.73 -5.06 60.95
N ASP A 3 -94.07 -3.90 61.08
CA ASP A 3 -93.90 -2.94 60.00
C ASP A 3 -92.77 -3.47 59.09
N THR A 4 -93.09 -3.66 57.81
CA THR A 4 -92.16 -4.07 56.76
C THR A 4 -91.21 -2.92 56.46
N ARG A 5 -90.01 -3.03 57.04
CA ARG A 5 -88.91 -2.09 56.95
C ARG A 5 -88.40 -1.95 55.51
N SER A 6 -88.77 -0.83 54.89
CA SER A 6 -87.92 0.06 54.10
C SER A 6 -86.82 -0.62 53.27
N GLY A 7 -87.10 -0.74 51.96
CA GLY A 7 -86.12 -1.11 50.94
C GLY A 7 -84.89 -0.23 51.01
N LYS A 8 -83.74 -0.85 51.30
CA LYS A 8 -82.44 -0.21 51.31
C LYS A 8 -82.05 0.18 49.89
N SER A 9 -82.04 1.49 49.69
CA SER A 9 -81.27 2.25 48.70
C SER A 9 -80.04 1.50 48.16
N THR A 10 -80.09 1.09 46.89
CA THR A 10 -78.91 0.72 46.11
C THR A 10 -78.25 2.02 45.64
N ALA A 11 -77.26 2.50 46.39
CA ALA A 11 -76.46 3.65 46.00
C ALA A 11 -75.69 3.37 44.69
N PRO A 12 -75.46 4.39 43.82
CA PRO A 12 -74.82 4.25 42.51
C PRO A 12 -73.28 4.11 42.64
N TYR A 13 -72.83 3.07 43.33
CA TYR A 13 -71.42 2.85 43.67
C TYR A 13 -70.67 1.95 42.65
N ALA A 14 -71.39 1.25 41.77
CA ALA A 14 -70.80 0.28 40.85
C ALA A 14 -70.28 0.90 39.54
N GLN A 15 -71.09 1.74 38.87
CA GLN A 15 -70.79 2.19 37.50
C GLN A 15 -69.59 3.16 37.43
N ALA A 16 -69.48 4.08 38.38
CA ALA A 16 -68.34 5.01 38.45
C ALA A 16 -67.01 4.31 38.78
N GLN A 17 -67.03 3.23 39.57
CA GLN A 17 -65.83 2.42 39.85
C GLN A 17 -65.45 1.54 38.66
N GLU A 18 -66.43 0.99 37.94
CA GLU A 18 -66.19 0.25 36.70
C GLU A 18 -65.59 1.15 35.60
N GLU A 19 -66.08 2.38 35.46
CA GLU A 19 -65.50 3.35 34.54
C GLU A 19 -64.07 3.75 34.92
N GLN A 20 -63.77 3.95 36.20
CA GLN A 20 -62.40 4.20 36.68
C GLN A 20 -61.46 2.98 36.51
N ALA A 21 -61.97 1.76 36.65
CA ALA A 21 -61.21 0.55 36.37
C ALA A 21 -60.94 0.38 34.86
N ALA A 22 -61.91 0.74 34.01
CA ALA A 22 -61.76 0.69 32.57
C ALA A 22 -60.77 1.76 32.06
N THR A 23 -60.79 2.97 32.60
CA THR A 23 -59.84 4.04 32.23
C THR A 23 -58.41 3.68 32.65
N THR A 24 -58.20 3.22 33.88
CA THR A 24 -56.88 2.80 34.36
C THR A 24 -56.31 1.59 33.59
N LEU A 25 -57.16 0.69 33.11
CA LEU A 25 -56.75 -0.41 32.22
C LEU A 25 -56.33 0.07 30.83
N ARG A 26 -57.03 1.05 30.25
CA ARG A 26 -56.63 1.66 28.96
C ARG A 26 -55.29 2.38 29.09
N GLU A 27 -55.13 3.21 30.12
CA GLU A 27 -53.84 3.88 30.41
C GLU A 27 -52.69 2.88 30.60
N ARG A 28 -52.93 1.74 31.26
CA ARG A 28 -51.91 0.67 31.41
C ARG A 28 -51.55 0.02 30.07
N ARG A 29 -52.49 -0.11 29.14
CA ARG A 29 -52.23 -0.66 27.80
C ARG A 29 -51.42 0.32 26.96
N GLU A 30 -51.81 1.60 26.96
CA GLU A 30 -51.09 2.68 26.27
C GLU A 30 -49.65 2.84 26.80
N LYS A 31 -49.44 2.83 28.12
CA LYS A 31 -48.10 2.86 28.72
C LYS A 31 -47.23 1.67 28.29
N LYS A 32 -47.81 0.45 28.21
CA LYS A 32 -47.08 -0.73 27.72
C LYS A 32 -46.72 -0.61 26.24
N GLU A 33 -47.55 0.02 25.44
CA GLU A 33 -47.31 0.24 24.02
C GLU A 33 -46.21 1.29 23.79
N LEU A 34 -46.24 2.40 24.53
CA LEU A 34 -45.17 3.39 24.53
C LEU A 34 -43.83 2.79 24.97
N ILE A 35 -43.80 1.91 25.97
CA ILE A 35 -42.58 1.20 26.38
C ILE A 35 -42.06 0.30 25.26
N LYS A 36 -42.94 -0.38 24.51
CA LYS A 36 -42.52 -1.22 23.36
C LYS A 36 -41.94 -0.36 22.24
N GLN A 37 -42.58 0.77 21.91
CA GLN A 37 -42.09 1.70 20.90
C GLN A 37 -40.74 2.31 21.30
N ALA A 38 -40.59 2.71 22.57
CA ALA A 38 -39.32 3.22 23.10
C ALA A 38 -38.20 2.17 23.01
N LYS A 39 -38.48 0.89 23.31
CA LYS A 39 -37.51 -0.21 23.16
C LYS A 39 -37.09 -0.42 21.71
N LEU A 40 -38.04 -0.40 20.77
CA LEU A 40 -37.73 -0.55 19.34
C LEU A 40 -36.88 0.62 18.83
N LYS A 41 -37.19 1.86 19.26
CA LYS A 41 -36.42 3.04 18.91
C LYS A 41 -35.00 2.99 19.48
N ALA A 42 -34.84 2.58 20.73
CA ALA A 42 -33.52 2.41 21.35
C ALA A 42 -32.66 1.37 20.61
N ILE A 43 -33.25 0.25 20.18
CA ILE A 43 -32.54 -0.77 19.38
C ILE A 43 -32.12 -0.19 18.01
N ALA A 44 -33.00 0.58 17.36
CA ALA A 44 -32.67 1.19 16.08
C ALA A 44 -31.56 2.25 16.20
N GLU A 45 -31.59 3.08 17.26
CA GLU A 45 -30.55 4.07 17.56
C GLU A 45 -29.21 3.39 17.90
N GLU A 46 -29.22 2.28 18.65
CA GLU A 46 -28.01 1.50 18.94
C GLU A 46 -27.39 0.90 17.67
N GLN A 47 -28.23 0.36 16.76
CA GLN A 47 -27.78 -0.18 15.49
C GLN A 47 -27.23 0.92 14.56
N ALA A 48 -27.84 2.10 14.56
CA ALA A 48 -27.32 3.26 13.82
C ALA A 48 -25.96 3.71 14.38
N ALA A 49 -25.81 3.81 15.70
CA ALA A 49 -24.54 4.16 16.34
C ALA A 49 -23.43 3.13 16.09
N LYS A 50 -23.76 1.84 15.95
CA LYS A 50 -22.80 0.80 15.56
C LYS A 50 -22.33 0.97 14.11
N LYS A 51 -23.23 1.30 13.18
CA LYS A 51 -22.88 1.55 11.78
C LYS A 51 -21.99 2.77 11.61
N THR A 52 -22.31 3.88 12.29
CA THR A 52 -21.49 5.11 12.21
C THR A 52 -20.09 4.89 12.79
N LYS A 53 -19.96 4.17 13.91
CA LYS A 53 -18.65 3.79 14.47
C LYS A 53 -17.83 2.95 13.50
N LEU A 54 -18.44 1.98 12.83
CA LEU A 54 -17.76 1.13 11.85
C LEU A 54 -17.29 1.95 10.62
N GLU A 55 -18.12 2.88 10.15
CA GLU A 55 -17.79 3.78 9.04
C GLU A 55 -16.65 4.73 9.40
N GLU A 56 -16.66 5.31 10.61
CA GLU A 56 -15.56 6.12 11.12
C GLU A 56 -14.25 5.34 11.24
N GLU A 57 -14.29 4.10 11.75
CA GLU A 57 -13.10 3.24 11.81
C GLU A 57 -12.57 2.89 10.41
N MET A 58 -13.45 2.62 9.45
CA MET A 58 -13.06 2.37 8.06
C MET A 58 -12.38 3.60 7.45
N MET A 59 -12.94 4.80 7.69
CA MET A 59 -12.35 6.07 7.24
C MET A 59 -11.00 6.34 7.92
N ARG A 60 -10.84 6.01 9.21
CA ARG A 60 -9.55 6.11 9.91
C ARG A 60 -8.51 5.16 9.33
N LEU A 61 -8.86 3.90 9.10
CA LEU A 61 -7.95 2.91 8.50
C LEU A 61 -7.56 3.30 7.07
N GLN A 62 -8.49 3.84 6.28
CA GLN A 62 -8.18 4.36 4.95
C GLN A 62 -7.22 5.55 5.01
N LYS A 63 -7.46 6.50 5.93
CA LYS A 63 -6.55 7.64 6.15
C LYS A 63 -5.17 7.19 6.63
N GLU A 64 -5.09 6.27 7.59
CA GLU A 64 -3.84 5.71 8.08
C GLU A 64 -3.07 4.97 6.98
N LYS A 65 -3.78 4.21 6.13
CA LYS A 65 -3.18 3.54 4.99
C LYS A 65 -2.65 4.52 3.95
N MET A 66 -3.37 5.62 3.68
CA MET A 66 -2.84 6.69 2.83
C MET A 66 -1.62 7.36 3.44
N LEU A 67 -1.64 7.65 4.75
CA LEU A 67 -0.52 8.27 5.44
C LEU A 67 0.73 7.36 5.41
N LYS A 68 0.56 6.05 5.64
CA LYS A 68 1.65 5.07 5.54
C LYS A 68 2.23 4.99 4.13
N LEU A 69 1.39 5.04 3.10
CA LEU A 69 1.87 5.07 1.71
C LEU A 69 2.63 6.35 1.39
N GLN A 70 2.19 7.50 1.92
CA GLN A 70 2.91 8.76 1.78
C GLN A 70 4.25 8.74 2.52
N GLN A 71 4.29 8.18 3.74
CA GLN A 71 5.52 8.00 4.49
C GLN A 71 6.49 7.04 3.80
N GLU A 72 6.00 5.92 3.26
CA GLU A 72 6.83 4.98 2.50
C GLU A 72 7.36 5.62 1.20
N GLU A 73 6.57 6.48 0.54
CA GLU A 73 7.03 7.24 -0.63
C GLU A 73 8.05 8.32 -0.23
N GLU A 74 7.84 9.02 0.88
CA GLU A 74 8.76 10.03 1.40
C GLU A 74 10.07 9.39 1.90
N GLU A 75 10.02 8.23 2.54
CA GLU A 75 11.22 7.45 2.91
C GLU A 75 11.95 6.94 1.66
N LYS A 76 11.24 6.50 0.62
CA LYS A 76 11.88 6.15 -0.66
C LYS A 76 12.51 7.35 -1.34
N ARG A 77 11.88 8.52 -1.27
CA ARG A 77 12.43 9.78 -1.79
C ARG A 77 13.63 10.24 -0.98
N LYS A 78 13.57 10.18 0.35
CA LYS A 78 14.70 10.50 1.24
C LYS A 78 15.83 9.51 1.13
N ALA A 79 15.57 8.21 0.97
CA ALA A 79 16.60 7.22 0.71
C ALA A 79 17.27 7.43 -0.66
N ALA A 80 16.50 7.83 -1.68
CA ALA A 80 17.06 8.21 -2.97
C ALA A 80 17.84 9.53 -2.92
N GLU A 81 17.39 10.49 -2.10
CA GLU A 81 18.07 11.78 -1.87
C GLU A 81 19.31 11.62 -0.97
N GLU A 82 19.30 10.71 0.01
CA GLU A 82 20.44 10.36 0.86
C GLU A 82 21.44 9.46 0.11
N GLU A 83 21.00 8.60 -0.82
CA GLU A 83 21.90 7.95 -1.79
C GLU A 83 22.52 8.98 -2.74
N ALA A 84 21.76 9.97 -3.21
CA ALA A 84 22.29 11.04 -4.06
C ALA A 84 23.21 12.01 -3.28
N ALA A 85 22.86 12.33 -2.03
CA ALA A 85 23.64 13.20 -1.17
C ALA A 85 24.87 12.47 -0.59
N ALA A 86 24.83 11.16 -0.36
CA ALA A 86 26.03 10.39 -0.05
C ALA A 86 26.97 10.27 -1.28
N GLU A 87 26.43 10.27 -2.50
CA GLU A 87 27.22 10.43 -3.73
C GLU A 87 27.79 11.85 -3.90
N GLU A 88 27.14 12.91 -3.39
CA GLU A 88 27.66 14.28 -3.41
C GLU A 88 28.57 14.64 -2.21
N GLU A 89 28.35 14.07 -1.02
CA GLU A 89 29.14 14.32 0.19
C GLU A 89 30.45 13.50 0.21
N GLU A 90 30.51 12.32 -0.45
CA GLU A 90 31.80 11.67 -0.80
C GLU A 90 32.63 12.51 -1.80
N VAL A 91 32.03 13.51 -2.46
CA VAL A 91 32.73 14.41 -3.40
C VAL A 91 33.21 15.70 -2.73
N GLU A 92 32.68 16.10 -1.56
CA GLU A 92 33.06 17.38 -0.90
C GLU A 92 33.98 17.29 0.34
N GLU A 93 34.16 16.16 1.04
CA GLU A 93 35.19 16.08 2.12
C GLU A 93 36.59 15.70 1.60
N GLU A 94 37.19 16.74 1.05
CA GLU A 94 38.59 17.14 1.16
C GLU A 94 39.72 16.52 0.31
N PRO A 95 40.65 17.41 -0.10
CA PRO A 95 41.58 17.24 -1.20
C PRO A 95 42.94 16.74 -0.71
N LEU A 96 43.77 16.18 -1.60
CA LEU A 96 45.18 16.54 -1.73
C LEU A 96 45.88 15.74 -2.81
N GLU A 97 46.38 16.51 -3.78
CA GLU A 97 47.63 16.34 -4.51
C GLU A 97 48.55 15.19 -4.07
N ARG A 98 48.99 14.35 -5.02
CA ARG A 98 50.35 14.45 -5.59
C ARG A 98 50.69 13.31 -6.57
N ARG A 99 51.13 13.76 -7.75
CA ARG A 99 52.19 13.23 -8.63
C ARG A 99 51.98 11.89 -9.35
N HIS A 100 51.69 12.00 -10.65
CA HIS A 100 52.73 11.75 -11.67
C HIS A 100 52.39 12.49 -12.98
N GLY A 101 53.37 13.23 -13.51
CA GLY A 101 53.21 14.08 -14.69
C GLY A 101 53.38 13.33 -16.02
N GLY A 102 52.90 13.96 -17.08
CA GLY A 102 53.26 13.64 -18.47
C GLY A 102 52.13 13.81 -19.48
N ASP A 103 52.00 15.03 -20.01
CA ASP A 103 51.39 15.41 -21.30
C ASP A 103 49.85 15.26 -21.56
N ARG A 104 49.16 16.36 -21.24
CA ARG A 104 48.44 17.24 -22.18
C ARG A 104 47.52 16.59 -23.24
N GLY A 105 46.22 16.52 -22.92
CA GLY A 105 45.16 16.49 -23.93
C GLY A 105 43.79 16.03 -23.41
N GLU A 106 42.88 16.99 -23.19
CA GLU A 106 41.41 16.84 -23.26
C GLU A 106 40.66 16.19 -22.09
N THR A 107 40.78 16.78 -20.89
CA THR A 107 39.73 16.68 -19.85
C THR A 107 38.72 17.82 -20.02
N SER A 108 37.88 17.77 -21.07
CA SER A 108 36.69 18.62 -21.19
C SER A 108 35.40 17.83 -21.47
N GLY A 109 35.42 16.51 -21.26
CA GLY A 109 34.31 15.62 -21.64
C GLY A 109 33.23 15.41 -20.58
N MET A 110 33.53 15.54 -19.28
CA MET A 110 32.62 15.07 -18.21
C MET A 110 31.32 15.89 -18.15
N LYS A 111 31.41 17.23 -18.27
CA LYS A 111 30.24 18.13 -18.31
C LYS A 111 29.41 17.98 -19.61
N GLY A 112 30.05 17.56 -20.70
CA GLY A 112 29.39 17.32 -21.98
C GLY A 112 28.67 15.98 -22.04
N GLU A 113 29.22 14.93 -21.42
CA GLU A 113 28.55 13.65 -21.24
C GLU A 113 27.34 13.78 -20.32
N ASP A 114 27.46 14.58 -19.25
CA ASP A 114 26.38 14.77 -18.28
C ASP A 114 25.20 15.55 -18.88
N ALA A 115 25.48 16.68 -19.54
CA ALA A 115 24.46 17.42 -20.29
C ALA A 115 23.85 16.60 -21.44
N TRP A 116 24.62 15.70 -22.06
CA TRP A 116 24.09 14.75 -23.04
C TRP A 116 23.16 13.72 -22.37
N MET A 117 23.53 13.16 -21.21
CA MET A 117 22.69 12.23 -20.45
C MET A 117 21.41 12.91 -19.98
N GLU A 118 21.48 14.10 -19.38
CA GLU A 118 20.31 14.89 -18.97
C GLU A 118 19.38 15.18 -20.15
N LYS A 119 19.93 15.53 -21.32
CA LYS A 119 19.15 15.74 -22.53
C LYS A 119 18.47 14.45 -23.01
N LYS A 120 19.16 13.31 -22.96
CA LYS A 120 18.58 12.01 -23.33
C LYS A 120 17.52 11.56 -22.32
N ILE A 121 17.72 11.79 -21.03
CA ILE A 121 16.73 11.54 -19.97
C ILE A 121 15.51 12.43 -20.15
N SER A 122 15.70 13.73 -20.41
CA SER A 122 14.60 14.68 -20.67
C SER A 122 13.79 14.29 -21.91
N GLU A 123 14.47 13.90 -22.99
CA GLU A 123 13.85 13.38 -24.21
C GLU A 123 13.05 12.09 -23.93
N TRP A 124 13.58 11.19 -23.11
CA TRP A 124 12.87 9.97 -22.70
C TRP A 124 11.64 10.25 -21.85
N VAL A 125 11.76 11.13 -20.85
CA VAL A 125 10.64 11.53 -19.98
C VAL A 125 9.53 12.18 -20.81
N ALA A 126 9.90 13.00 -21.80
CA ALA A 126 8.95 13.59 -22.74
C ALA A 126 8.26 12.52 -23.61
N ASN A 127 9.00 11.54 -24.14
CA ASN A 127 8.45 10.47 -24.97
C ASN A 127 7.55 9.50 -24.19
N LEU A 128 7.89 9.19 -22.94
CA LEU A 128 7.05 8.40 -22.04
C LEU A 128 5.72 9.12 -21.77
N SER A 129 5.79 10.41 -21.43
CA SER A 129 4.61 11.23 -21.19
C SER A 129 3.70 11.28 -22.42
N LEU A 130 4.28 11.47 -23.60
CA LEU A 130 3.55 11.47 -24.88
C LEU A 130 2.92 10.11 -25.20
N GLY A 131 3.62 9.01 -24.91
CA GLY A 131 3.09 7.65 -25.12
C GLY A 131 1.89 7.34 -24.22
N GLU A 132 1.86 7.87 -22.99
CA GLU A 132 0.69 7.77 -22.10
C GLU A 132 -0.51 8.55 -22.63
N ASP A 133 -0.27 9.68 -23.30
CA ASP A 133 -1.30 10.51 -23.91
C ASP A 133 -1.96 9.86 -25.11
N GLU A 134 -1.14 9.31 -26.01
CA GLU A 134 -1.62 8.55 -27.16
C GLU A 134 -2.42 7.30 -26.72
N GLU A 135 -2.01 6.65 -25.63
CA GLU A 135 -2.74 5.52 -25.07
C GLU A 135 -4.10 5.93 -24.47
N ALA A 136 -4.13 7.04 -23.73
CA ALA A 136 -5.36 7.59 -23.18
C ALA A 136 -6.35 7.97 -24.29
N LEU A 137 -5.85 8.57 -25.39
CA LEU A 137 -6.66 8.81 -26.57
C LEU A 137 -7.23 7.50 -27.09
N LEU A 138 -6.40 6.50 -27.39
CA LEU A 138 -6.84 5.21 -27.96
C LEU A 138 -7.91 4.47 -27.15
N TYR A 139 -7.90 4.62 -25.83
CA TYR A 139 -8.91 4.03 -24.94
C TYR A 139 -10.29 4.71 -25.04
N VAL A 140 -10.33 5.99 -25.42
CA VAL A 140 -11.56 6.80 -25.52
C VAL A 140 -12.27 6.53 -26.85
N PRO A 141 -13.60 6.31 -26.87
CA PRO A 141 -14.37 6.14 -28.10
C PRO A 141 -14.15 7.28 -29.09
N GLN A 142 -14.16 6.98 -30.39
CA GLN A 142 -13.86 7.98 -31.41
C GLN A 142 -14.89 9.10 -31.43
N GLU A 143 -16.15 8.80 -31.11
CA GLU A 143 -17.25 9.76 -31.01
C GLU A 143 -17.00 10.80 -29.92
N GLU A 144 -16.44 10.39 -28.77
CA GLU A 144 -16.08 11.32 -27.69
C GLU A 144 -14.94 12.26 -28.10
N ARG A 145 -13.98 11.77 -28.91
CA ARG A 145 -12.87 12.59 -29.43
C ARG A 145 -13.36 13.61 -30.45
N GLU A 146 -14.22 13.18 -31.38
CA GLU A 146 -14.80 14.05 -32.40
C GLU A 146 -15.77 15.08 -31.80
N ALA A 147 -16.52 14.71 -30.76
CA ALA A 147 -17.35 15.65 -30.01
C ALA A 147 -16.49 16.72 -29.33
N PHE A 148 -15.37 16.33 -28.72
CA PHE A 148 -14.47 17.29 -28.09
C PHE A 148 -13.74 18.19 -29.11
N ALA A 149 -13.36 17.66 -30.27
CA ALA A 149 -12.80 18.47 -31.35
C ALA A 149 -13.76 19.57 -31.83
N LYS A 150 -15.07 19.25 -31.93
CA LYS A 150 -16.11 20.26 -32.24
C LYS A 150 -16.29 21.28 -31.11
N GLU A 151 -16.16 20.87 -29.85
CA GLU A 151 -16.20 21.77 -28.69
C GLU A 151 -15.03 22.77 -28.72
N LEU A 152 -13.83 22.33 -29.12
CA LEU A 152 -12.66 23.18 -29.29
C LEU A 152 -12.79 24.15 -30.47
N GLU A 153 -13.36 23.70 -31.58
CA GLU A 153 -13.63 24.56 -32.74
C GLU A 153 -14.65 25.67 -32.42
N ALA A 154 -15.61 25.37 -31.54
CA ALA A 154 -16.61 26.33 -31.06
C ALA A 154 -16.05 27.36 -30.06
N LYS A 155 -14.90 27.10 -29.42
CA LYS A 155 -14.27 28.08 -28.51
C LYS A 155 -13.62 29.18 -29.34
N GLU A 156 -14.11 30.41 -29.23
CA GLU A 156 -13.55 31.56 -29.96
C GLU A 156 -12.22 32.04 -29.37
N ASP A 157 -12.00 31.86 -28.06
CA ASP A 157 -10.78 32.30 -27.37
C ASP A 157 -9.59 31.36 -27.64
N PRO A 158 -8.51 31.83 -28.30
CA PRO A 158 -7.31 31.05 -28.54
C PRO A 158 -6.58 30.58 -27.27
N LEU A 159 -6.78 31.26 -26.12
CA LEU A 159 -6.14 30.91 -24.86
C LEU A 159 -6.91 29.84 -24.07
N GLU A 160 -8.22 29.73 -24.28
CA GLU A 160 -9.06 28.70 -23.64
C GLU A 160 -9.00 27.34 -24.35
N ARG A 161 -8.55 27.30 -25.61
CA ARG A 161 -8.41 26.03 -26.37
C ARG A 161 -7.32 25.14 -25.78
N PRO A 162 -6.06 25.60 -25.56
CA PRO A 162 -5.01 24.75 -24.99
C PRO A 162 -5.34 24.27 -23.58
N THR A 163 -5.93 25.12 -22.73
CA THR A 163 -6.28 24.76 -21.36
C THR A 163 -7.36 23.68 -21.32
N ALA A 164 -8.39 23.80 -22.16
CA ALA A 164 -9.41 22.77 -22.28
C ALA A 164 -8.88 21.45 -22.86
N GLU A 165 -7.98 21.52 -23.84
CA GLU A 165 -7.29 20.34 -24.39
C GLU A 165 -6.53 19.59 -23.32
N ASP A 166 -5.70 20.29 -22.53
CA ASP A 166 -4.92 19.69 -21.46
C ASP A 166 -5.80 19.14 -20.33
N GLU A 167 -6.87 19.84 -19.96
CA GLU A 167 -7.85 19.34 -18.98
C GLU A 167 -8.51 18.03 -19.42
N LYS A 168 -8.95 17.94 -20.69
CA LYS A 168 -9.55 16.71 -21.22
C LYS A 168 -8.56 15.56 -21.34
N ARG A 169 -7.35 15.87 -21.78
CA ARG A 169 -6.23 14.92 -21.85
C ARG A 169 -5.95 14.32 -20.46
N LEU A 170 -5.93 15.15 -19.41
CA LEU A 170 -5.78 14.69 -18.02
C LEU A 170 -6.99 13.85 -17.56
N GLU A 171 -8.22 14.25 -17.91
CA GLU A 171 -9.43 13.47 -17.59
C GLU A 171 -9.37 12.05 -18.17
N TRP A 172 -8.97 11.93 -19.43
CA TRP A 172 -8.83 10.66 -20.13
C TRP A 172 -7.68 9.82 -19.56
N LYS A 173 -6.52 10.41 -19.23
CA LYS A 173 -5.45 9.71 -18.51
C LYS A 173 -5.93 9.15 -17.18
N LEU A 174 -6.65 9.95 -16.40
CA LEU A 174 -7.17 9.54 -15.10
C LEU A 174 -8.17 8.38 -15.23
N ARG A 175 -9.02 8.42 -16.27
CA ARG A 175 -9.96 7.34 -16.60
C ARG A 175 -9.20 6.05 -16.93
N LEU A 176 -8.18 6.13 -17.78
CA LEU A 176 -7.33 4.98 -18.13
C LEU A 176 -6.57 4.43 -16.90
N ALA A 177 -6.01 5.30 -16.06
CA ALA A 177 -5.30 4.89 -14.85
C ALA A 177 -6.21 4.15 -13.86
N ARG A 178 -7.45 4.63 -13.67
CA ARG A 178 -8.48 3.96 -12.85
C ARG A 178 -8.84 2.60 -13.43
N GLU A 179 -9.00 2.51 -14.74
CA GLU A 179 -9.29 1.24 -15.43
C GLU A 179 -8.14 0.23 -15.26
N LYS A 180 -6.90 0.64 -15.53
CA LYS A 180 -5.70 -0.19 -15.33
C LYS A 180 -5.57 -0.64 -13.87
N LYS A 181 -5.92 0.22 -12.91
CA LYS A 181 -5.98 -0.14 -11.49
C LYS A 181 -7.05 -1.19 -11.23
N ARG A 182 -8.28 -1.00 -11.71
CA ARG A 182 -9.38 -1.97 -11.56
C ARG A 182 -9.00 -3.36 -12.09
N ARG A 183 -8.45 -3.42 -13.31
CA ARG A 183 -7.99 -4.68 -13.92
C ARG A 183 -6.89 -5.37 -13.12
N ARG A 184 -5.95 -4.61 -12.55
CA ARG A 184 -4.92 -5.17 -11.66
C ARG A 184 -5.52 -5.73 -10.37
N GLU A 185 -6.50 -5.04 -9.79
CA GLU A 185 -7.20 -5.49 -8.58
C GLU A 185 -8.04 -6.75 -8.83
N GLU A 186 -8.75 -6.82 -9.96
CA GLU A 186 -9.46 -8.01 -10.42
C GLU A 186 -8.49 -9.20 -10.60
N ALA A 187 -7.37 -8.98 -11.28
CA ALA A 187 -6.35 -10.01 -11.45
C ALA A 187 -5.77 -10.50 -10.11
N ASN A 188 -5.49 -9.58 -9.19
CA ASN A 188 -5.01 -9.91 -7.84
C ASN A 188 -6.08 -10.67 -7.03
N ARG A 189 -7.35 -10.34 -7.22
CA ARG A 189 -8.46 -11.07 -6.58
C ARG A 189 -8.54 -12.49 -7.10
N VAL A 190 -8.50 -12.69 -8.42
CA VAL A 190 -8.52 -14.03 -9.02
C VAL A 190 -7.29 -14.82 -8.58
N ALA A 191 -6.10 -14.23 -8.55
CA ALA A 191 -4.89 -14.89 -8.05
C ALA A 191 -5.07 -15.46 -6.64
N LYS A 192 -5.69 -14.70 -5.73
CA LYS A 192 -6.02 -15.17 -4.38
C LYS A 192 -7.04 -16.31 -4.37
N GLU A 193 -8.03 -16.28 -5.26
CA GLU A 193 -9.00 -17.39 -5.38
C GLU A 193 -8.35 -18.64 -5.97
N VAL A 194 -7.40 -18.52 -6.92
CA VAL A 194 -6.62 -19.65 -7.43
C VAL A 194 -5.80 -20.32 -6.34
N GLU A 195 -5.16 -19.53 -5.47
CA GLU A 195 -4.44 -20.06 -4.31
C GLU A 195 -5.37 -20.85 -3.36
N LYS A 196 -6.59 -20.36 -3.12
CA LYS A 196 -7.58 -21.09 -2.31
C LYS A 196 -8.06 -22.37 -2.99
N ILE A 197 -8.29 -22.35 -4.31
CA ILE A 197 -8.68 -23.54 -5.08
C ILE A 197 -7.57 -24.60 -4.99
N ARG A 198 -6.30 -24.19 -5.15
CA ARG A 198 -5.13 -25.05 -4.98
C ARG A 198 -5.08 -25.68 -3.58
N ALA A 199 -5.23 -24.87 -2.53
CA ALA A 199 -5.26 -25.36 -1.14
C ALA A 199 -6.41 -26.33 -0.88
N CYS A 200 -7.62 -26.00 -1.35
CA CYS A 200 -8.80 -26.85 -1.22
C CYS A 200 -8.61 -28.19 -1.95
N ARG A 201 -8.00 -28.16 -3.14
CA ARG A 201 -7.67 -29.38 -3.90
C ARG A 201 -6.68 -30.27 -3.16
N GLN A 202 -5.64 -29.70 -2.55
CA GLN A 202 -4.69 -30.46 -1.73
C GLN A 202 -5.36 -31.14 -0.53
N GLU A 203 -6.25 -30.44 0.18
CA GLU A 203 -7.04 -31.02 1.27
C GLU A 203 -7.95 -32.18 0.79
N VAL A 204 -8.62 -31.99 -0.35
CA VAL A 204 -9.47 -33.03 -0.96
C VAL A 204 -8.64 -34.24 -1.40
N GLN A 205 -7.43 -34.04 -1.91
CA GLN A 205 -6.54 -35.15 -2.28
C GLN A 205 -6.00 -35.90 -1.06
N ALA A 206 -5.80 -35.22 0.07
CA ALA A 206 -5.37 -35.85 1.33
C ALA A 206 -6.46 -36.74 1.98
N GLN A 207 -7.73 -36.57 1.59
CA GLN A 207 -8.82 -37.40 2.09
C GLN A 207 -8.91 -38.74 1.36
N ILE A 208 -8.89 -39.85 2.11
CA ILE A 208 -8.91 -41.23 1.59
C ILE A 208 -10.22 -41.58 0.83
N LYS A 209 -11.31 -40.84 1.07
CA LYS A 209 -12.66 -41.12 0.52
C LYS A 209 -13.23 -39.96 -0.31
N THR A 210 -12.41 -39.26 -1.08
CA THR A 210 -12.94 -38.19 -1.93
C THR A 210 -13.58 -38.72 -3.22
N PRO A 211 -14.79 -38.25 -3.57
CA PRO A 211 -15.44 -38.67 -4.80
C PRO A 211 -14.68 -38.07 -5.99
N ALA A 212 -14.29 -38.91 -6.95
CA ALA A 212 -13.52 -38.52 -8.14
C ALA A 212 -14.17 -37.38 -8.97
N LYS A 213 -15.46 -37.12 -8.79
CA LYS A 213 -16.16 -35.98 -9.39
C LYS A 213 -15.70 -34.64 -8.82
N LEU A 214 -15.44 -34.54 -7.51
CA LEU A 214 -15.00 -33.30 -6.87
C LEU A 214 -13.56 -32.94 -7.24
N ASP A 215 -12.66 -33.92 -7.26
CA ASP A 215 -11.27 -33.68 -7.71
C ASP A 215 -11.21 -33.21 -9.18
N LYS A 216 -12.06 -33.78 -10.06
CA LYS A 216 -12.20 -33.28 -11.43
C LYS A 216 -12.71 -31.85 -11.50
N ILE A 217 -13.74 -31.49 -10.72
CA ILE A 217 -14.30 -30.12 -10.71
C ILE A 217 -13.25 -29.12 -10.23
N LEU A 218 -12.53 -29.43 -9.16
CA LEU A 218 -11.45 -28.57 -8.65
C LEU A 218 -10.31 -28.43 -9.66
N GLY A 219 -9.94 -29.52 -10.35
CA GLY A 219 -8.96 -29.48 -11.43
C GLY A 219 -9.39 -28.60 -12.60
N TYR A 220 -10.66 -28.65 -13.03
CA TYR A 220 -11.18 -27.76 -14.07
C TYR A 220 -11.16 -26.29 -13.64
N LEU A 221 -11.56 -26.00 -12.40
CA LEU A 221 -11.56 -24.63 -11.87
C LEU A 221 -10.14 -24.06 -11.76
N GLU A 222 -9.18 -24.87 -11.31
CA GLU A 222 -7.77 -24.49 -11.25
C GLU A 222 -7.23 -24.15 -12.64
N VAL A 223 -7.38 -25.05 -13.62
CA VAL A 223 -6.88 -24.82 -15.00
C VAL A 223 -7.55 -23.61 -15.66
N LEU A 224 -8.87 -23.43 -15.51
CA LEU A 224 -9.57 -22.28 -16.09
C LEU A 224 -9.12 -20.95 -15.46
N SER A 225 -8.91 -20.94 -14.15
CA SER A 225 -8.50 -19.74 -13.42
C SER A 225 -7.03 -19.39 -13.65
N GLU A 226 -6.16 -20.39 -13.82
CA GLU A 226 -4.77 -20.21 -14.26
C GLU A 226 -4.69 -19.67 -15.69
N ALA A 227 -5.45 -20.24 -16.63
CA ALA A 227 -5.50 -19.77 -18.01
C ALA A 227 -5.96 -18.30 -18.10
N TRP A 228 -6.97 -17.92 -17.31
CA TRP A 228 -7.43 -16.52 -17.23
C TRP A 228 -6.35 -15.59 -16.66
N LEU A 229 -5.59 -16.03 -15.65
CA LEU A 229 -4.47 -15.26 -15.10
C LEU A 229 -3.34 -15.09 -16.10
N GLU A 230 -2.99 -16.13 -16.85
CA GLU A 230 -1.97 -16.08 -17.90
C GLU A 230 -2.38 -15.14 -19.03
N GLU A 231 -3.65 -15.20 -19.48
CA GLU A 231 -4.20 -14.27 -20.47
C GLU A 231 -4.10 -12.82 -19.97
N HIS A 232 -4.49 -12.57 -18.72
CA HIS A 232 -4.38 -11.23 -18.13
C HIS A 232 -2.93 -10.76 -17.93
N GLN A 233 -1.99 -11.66 -17.66
CA GLN A 233 -0.56 -11.33 -17.62
C GLN A 233 0.01 -11.06 -19.01
N ALA A 234 -0.41 -11.80 -20.03
CA ALA A 234 -0.04 -11.57 -21.41
C ALA A 234 -0.56 -10.21 -21.90
N ASN A 235 -1.81 -9.85 -21.54
CA ASN A 235 -2.39 -8.54 -21.82
C ASN A 235 -1.58 -7.40 -21.15
N LYS A 236 -1.10 -7.60 -19.90
CA LYS A 236 -0.15 -6.64 -19.27
C LYS A 236 1.15 -6.52 -20.06
N GLY A 237 1.69 -7.64 -20.56
CA GLY A 237 2.89 -7.65 -21.40
C GLY A 237 2.68 -6.94 -22.74
N GLN A 238 1.50 -7.08 -23.34
CA GLN A 238 1.11 -6.37 -24.56
C GLN A 238 0.97 -4.86 -24.31
N ASP A 239 0.35 -4.43 -23.20
CA ASP A 239 0.28 -3.02 -22.82
C ASP A 239 1.68 -2.40 -22.67
N VAL A 240 2.60 -3.12 -22.00
CA VAL A 240 4.00 -2.70 -21.85
C VAL A 240 4.72 -2.64 -23.21
N THR A 241 4.47 -3.62 -24.08
CA THR A 241 5.10 -3.68 -25.41
C THR A 241 4.58 -2.57 -26.31
N LEU A 242 3.27 -2.31 -26.32
CA LEU A 242 2.66 -1.21 -27.07
C LEU A 242 3.12 0.14 -26.56
N HIS A 243 3.26 0.29 -25.23
CA HIS A 243 3.80 1.49 -24.62
C HIS A 243 5.27 1.72 -25.02
N ALA A 244 6.11 0.68 -25.03
CA ALA A 244 7.49 0.75 -25.51
C ALA A 244 7.58 1.07 -27.02
N ILE A 245 6.75 0.46 -27.86
CA ILE A 245 6.75 0.75 -29.30
C ILE A 245 6.36 2.21 -29.57
N ARG A 246 5.33 2.73 -28.89
CA ARG A 246 4.83 4.11 -29.07
C ARG A 246 5.77 5.17 -28.52
N SER A 247 6.39 4.91 -27.37
CA SER A 247 7.43 5.79 -26.81
C SER A 247 8.73 5.81 -27.64
N GLY A 248 8.78 5.08 -28.77
CA GLY A 248 9.91 5.10 -29.70
C GLY A 248 11.17 4.45 -29.13
N PHE A 249 11.00 3.54 -28.17
CA PHE A 249 12.04 2.93 -27.33
C PHE A 249 13.14 2.24 -28.17
N ARG A 250 14.16 3.01 -28.56
CA ARG A 250 15.42 2.53 -29.16
C ARG A 250 16.51 2.67 -28.10
N GLU A 251 16.51 1.72 -27.17
CA GLU A 251 17.04 1.93 -25.82
C GLU A 251 18.31 1.14 -25.46
N ARG A 252 18.94 0.45 -26.42
CA ARG A 252 20.09 -0.40 -26.07
C ARG A 252 21.29 0.42 -25.59
N ASP A 253 21.60 1.55 -26.22
CA ASP A 253 22.88 2.23 -25.96
C ASP A 253 22.92 2.97 -24.61
N VAL A 254 21.83 3.65 -24.21
CA VAL A 254 21.79 4.41 -22.94
C VAL A 254 21.67 3.49 -21.73
N VAL A 255 20.81 2.47 -21.77
CA VAL A 255 20.68 1.48 -20.68
C VAL A 255 21.99 0.72 -20.50
N THR A 256 22.65 0.34 -21.60
CA THR A 256 23.95 -0.33 -21.52
C THR A 256 25.01 0.62 -20.95
N HIS A 257 25.04 1.88 -21.37
CA HIS A 257 26.00 2.88 -20.85
C HIS A 257 25.80 3.17 -19.37
N VAL A 258 24.58 3.47 -18.93
CA VAL A 258 24.24 3.69 -17.51
C VAL A 258 24.53 2.44 -16.70
N GLY A 259 24.15 1.25 -17.20
CA GLY A 259 24.48 -0.03 -16.58
C GLY A 259 25.99 -0.24 -16.41
N THR A 260 26.80 0.16 -17.40
CA THR A 260 28.27 0.10 -17.28
C THR A 260 28.86 1.14 -16.32
N LYS A 261 28.29 2.35 -16.25
CA LYS A 261 28.69 3.39 -15.29
C LYS A 261 28.37 2.96 -13.84
N VAL A 262 27.15 2.51 -13.58
CA VAL A 262 26.71 1.99 -12.27
C VAL A 262 27.55 0.78 -11.84
N LYS A 263 27.84 -0.13 -12.78
CA LYS A 263 28.73 -1.28 -12.51
C LYS A 263 30.14 -0.82 -12.14
N ARG A 264 30.68 0.19 -12.82
CA ARG A 264 32.01 0.75 -12.54
C ARG A 264 32.07 1.42 -11.18
N LEU A 265 31.06 2.23 -10.82
CA LEU A 265 30.92 2.85 -9.51
C LEU A 265 30.87 1.80 -8.39
N LYS A 266 30.02 0.79 -8.56
CA LYS A 266 29.91 -0.34 -7.62
C LYS A 266 31.22 -1.12 -7.46
N GLU A 267 31.96 -1.32 -8.55
CA GLU A 267 33.28 -1.96 -8.50
C GLU A 267 34.33 -1.07 -7.84
N GLY A 268 34.26 0.25 -8.01
CA GLY A 268 35.08 1.25 -7.33
C GLY A 268 34.85 1.26 -5.81
N ALA A 269 33.59 1.40 -5.39
CA ALA A 269 33.19 1.37 -3.99
C ALA A 269 33.60 0.07 -3.28
N LYS A 270 33.42 -1.09 -3.93
CA LYS A 270 33.90 -2.38 -3.39
C LYS A 270 35.41 -2.42 -3.17
N LYS A 271 36.19 -1.84 -4.10
CA LYS A 271 37.66 -1.77 -3.98
C LYS A 271 38.07 -0.80 -2.88
N PHE A 272 37.38 0.33 -2.76
CA PHE A 272 37.58 1.30 -1.68
C PHE A 272 37.33 0.68 -0.30
N CYS A 273 36.19 0.02 -0.10
CA CYS A 273 35.87 -0.67 1.15
C CYS A 273 36.88 -1.79 1.48
N ALA A 274 37.32 -2.57 0.49
CA ALA A 274 38.34 -3.60 0.70
C ALA A 274 39.70 -2.99 1.10
N GLY A 275 40.10 -1.88 0.47
CA GLY A 275 41.30 -1.13 0.82
C GLY A 275 41.24 -0.54 2.23
N ALA A 276 40.10 0.02 2.63
CA ALA A 276 39.89 0.56 3.98
C ALA A 276 39.99 -0.52 5.06
N VAL A 277 39.42 -1.71 4.83
CA VAL A 277 39.50 -2.85 5.76
C VAL A 277 40.94 -3.37 5.88
N GLU A 278 41.69 -3.48 4.78
CA GLU A 278 43.11 -3.87 4.84
C GLU A 278 43.98 -2.79 5.50
N GLY A 279 43.72 -1.51 5.22
CA GLY A 279 44.37 -0.39 5.91
C GLY A 279 44.15 -0.43 7.42
N ALA A 280 42.92 -0.66 7.86
CA ALA A 280 42.59 -0.81 9.29
C ALA A 280 43.32 -2.02 9.93
N LYS A 281 43.46 -3.14 9.22
CA LYS A 281 44.25 -4.29 9.71
C LYS A 281 45.74 -3.98 9.86
N VAL A 282 46.32 -3.23 8.91
CA VAL A 282 47.72 -2.82 8.98
C VAL A 282 47.96 -1.88 10.15
N VAL A 283 47.06 -0.92 10.37
CA VAL A 283 47.11 0.01 11.52
C VAL A 283 46.95 -0.75 12.83
N ALA A 284 45.98 -1.67 12.95
CA ALA A 284 45.78 -2.49 14.14
C ALA A 284 46.99 -3.38 14.44
N LYS A 285 47.65 -3.93 13.42
CA LYS A 285 48.87 -4.73 13.59
C LYS A 285 50.06 -3.86 14.01
N ALA A 286 50.18 -2.64 13.48
CA ALA A 286 51.21 -1.68 13.90
C ALA A 286 51.00 -1.21 15.35
N GLU A 287 49.75 -0.97 15.77
CA GLU A 287 49.39 -0.61 17.15
C GLU A 287 49.60 -1.78 18.13
N ALA A 288 49.33 -3.02 17.69
CA ALA A 288 49.61 -4.23 18.48
C ALA A 288 51.12 -4.49 18.65
N VAL A 289 51.96 -4.02 17.73
CA VAL A 289 53.42 -4.11 17.81
C VAL A 289 54.01 -2.97 18.67
N SER A 290 53.36 -1.81 18.73
CA SER A 290 53.82 -0.65 19.51
C SER A 290 53.33 -0.61 20.96
N ARG A 291 52.30 -1.39 21.32
CA ARG A 291 51.90 -1.55 22.73
C ARG A 291 52.94 -2.41 23.49
N PRO A 292 53.56 -1.92 24.58
CA PRO A 292 54.33 -2.78 25.46
C PRO A 292 53.38 -3.81 26.10
N ARG A 293 53.73 -5.10 26.00
CA ARG A 293 53.02 -6.20 26.68
C ARG A 293 52.92 -5.88 28.17
N LYS A 294 51.75 -5.43 28.64
CA LYS A 294 51.44 -5.46 30.06
C LYS A 294 51.24 -6.92 30.44
N GLU A 295 52.05 -7.40 31.37
CA GLU A 295 51.93 -8.74 31.93
C GLU A 295 50.49 -9.00 32.38
N PRO A 296 49.95 -10.22 32.16
CA PRO A 296 48.64 -10.57 32.66
C PRO A 296 48.65 -10.47 34.19
N VAL A 297 47.99 -9.43 34.70
CA VAL A 297 47.70 -9.30 36.13
C VAL A 297 46.83 -10.49 36.49
N LYS A 298 47.40 -11.42 37.28
CA LYS A 298 46.67 -12.52 37.89
C LYS A 298 45.60 -11.94 38.82
N LEU A 299 44.40 -11.73 38.29
CA LEU A 299 43.22 -11.49 39.09
C LEU A 299 42.93 -12.80 39.85
N LYS A 300 43.27 -12.83 41.14
CA LYS A 300 42.83 -13.92 42.01
C LYS A 300 41.37 -13.67 42.36
N PHE A 301 40.48 -14.46 41.79
CA PHE A 301 39.13 -14.60 42.31
C PHE A 301 39.20 -15.38 43.64
N PRO A 302 38.50 -14.95 44.70
CA PRO A 302 38.36 -15.78 45.89
C PRO A 302 37.54 -17.04 45.54
N ASP A 303 38.08 -18.20 45.89
CA ASP A 303 37.45 -19.51 45.73
C ASP A 303 36.09 -19.55 46.44
N SER A 304 35.05 -19.86 45.67
CA SER A 304 33.71 -20.14 46.17
C SER A 304 33.76 -21.40 47.05
N HIS A 305 33.59 -21.22 48.36
CA HIS A 305 33.57 -22.30 49.33
C HIS A 305 32.41 -23.26 49.03
N SER A 306 32.76 -24.54 48.93
CA SER A 306 31.89 -25.69 48.79
C SER A 306 30.97 -25.89 50.00
N GLY A 307 29.70 -26.19 49.73
CA GLY A 307 28.91 -27.16 50.48
C GLY A 307 28.05 -26.63 51.63
N LYS A 308 26.72 -26.67 51.44
CA LYS A 308 25.87 -27.74 52.00
C LYS A 308 24.42 -27.60 51.52
N LYS A 309 23.83 -28.75 51.17
CA LYS A 309 22.39 -28.97 51.10
C LYS A 309 21.85 -29.06 52.52
N ASP A 310 20.64 -28.54 52.71
CA ASP A 310 19.60 -28.83 53.71
C ASP A 310 18.88 -27.50 53.96
N ASP A 311 17.61 -27.38 54.31
CA ASP A 311 16.38 -28.16 54.22
C ASP A 311 15.34 -27.18 54.82
N SER A 312 14.09 -27.23 54.36
CA SER A 312 12.94 -26.45 54.88
C SER A 312 12.98 -24.91 54.77
N PHE A 313 11.93 -24.33 54.16
CA PHE A 313 11.16 -23.25 54.77
C PHE A 313 9.77 -23.22 54.12
N ASP A 314 8.77 -23.60 54.90
CA ASP A 314 7.37 -23.22 54.73
C ASP A 314 7.21 -21.73 55.11
N ASN A 315 6.65 -20.94 54.19
CA ASN A 315 5.54 -19.98 54.35
C ASN A 315 5.36 -19.16 53.08
#